data_AF-A0A1H6ZR92-F1
#
_entry.id   AF-A0A1H6ZR92-F1
#
_cell.length_a   1.000
_cell.length_b   1.000
_cell.length_c   1.000
_cell.angle_alpha   90.00
_cell.angle_beta   90.00
_cell.angle_gamma   90.00
#
_symmetry.space_group_name_H-M   'P 1'
#
loop_
_entity.id
_entity.type
_entity.pdbx_description
1 polymer ?
#
loop_
_entity_poly.entity_id
_entity_poly.type
_entity_poly.pdbx_seq_one_letter_code
_entity_poly.pdbx_strand_id
1 'polypeptide(L)' 'MSLLAYIEDTGVRRSLADQCGTTPGYLWQVAVNWRGRKAGIDLAKRIEKATDGAITRYDLRPDVFGAKPPRTKAKAA' A
#
# COMPACT_ATOMS: atom_id res chain seq x y z
N MET A 1 6.54 -5.12 6.25
CA MET A 1 7.11 -4.90 4.91
C MET A 1 6.75 -3.49 4.48
N SER A 2 7.64 -2.76 3.79
CA SER A 2 7.34 -1.42 3.28
C SER A 2 6.85 -1.47 1.84
N LEU A 3 6.08 -0.46 1.41
CA LEU A 3 5.62 -0.37 0.03
C LEU A 3 6.79 -0.32 -0.95
N LEU A 4 7.87 0.38 -0.60
CA LEU A 4 9.06 0.50 -1.44
C LEU A 4 9.70 -0.86 -1.74
N ALA A 5 9.87 -1.71 -0.72
CA ALA A 5 10.41 -3.05 -0.90
C ALA A 5 9.48 -3.95 -1.74
N TYR A 6 8.16 -3.78 -1.60
CA TYR A 6 7.18 -4.54 -2.38
C TYR A 6 7.23 -4.20 -3.88
N ILE A 7 7.50 -2.94 -4.23
CA ILE A 7 7.50 -2.46 -5.62
C ILE A 7 8.90 -2.32 -6.22
N GLU A 8 9.92 -2.94 -5.62
CA GLU A 8 11.29 -2.89 -6.11
C GLU A 8 11.37 -3.45 -7.54
N ASP A 9 10.71 -4.59 -7.77
CA ASP A 9 10.51 -5.15 -9.10
C ASP A 9 9.58 -4.26 -9.96
N THR A 10 10.02 -3.95 -11.18
CA THR A 10 9.32 -3.04 -12.09
C THR A 10 8.02 -3.64 -12.63
N GLY A 11 7.96 -4.97 -12.79
CA GLY A 11 6.76 -5.71 -13.18
C GLY A 11 5.71 -5.68 -12.08
N VAL A 12 6.11 -5.97 -10.83
CA VAL A 12 5.24 -5.89 -9.65
C VAL A 12 4.73 -4.47 -9.47
N ARG A 13 5.59 -3.45 -9.61
CA ARG A 13 5.17 -2.04 -9.52
C ARG A 13 4.12 -1.69 -10.56
N ARG A 14 4.29 -2.13 -11.81
CA ARG A 14 3.33 -1.87 -12.89
C ARG A 14 2.01 -2.57 -12.63
N SER A 15 2.05 -3.86 -12.31
CA SER A 15 0.86 -4.65 -12.00
C SER A 15 0.08 -4.05 -10.82
N LEU A 16 0.77 -3.67 -9.73
CA LEU A 16 0.13 -3.07 -8.57
C LEU A 16 -0.48 -1.69 -8.89
N ALA A 17 0.20 -0.89 -9.72
CA ALA A 17 -0.32 0.41 -10.15
C ALA A 17 -1.62 0.23 -10.96
N ASP A 18 -1.64 -0.71 -11.91
CA ASP A 18 -2.81 -1.03 -12.73
C ASP A 18 -3.98 -1.50 -11.84
N GLN A 19 -3.73 -2.42 -10.91
CA GLN A 19 -4.74 -2.92 -9.95
C GLN A 19 -5.29 -1.82 -9.04
N CYS A 20 -4.46 -0.85 -8.66
CA CYS A 20 -4.87 0.27 -7.80
C CYS A 20 -5.51 1.43 -8.57
N GLY A 21 -5.50 1.39 -9.91
CA GLY A 21 -5.97 2.48 -10.78
C GLY A 21 -5.10 3.73 -10.65
N THR A 22 -3.77 3.55 -10.62
CA THR A 22 -2.80 4.64 -10.54
C THR A 22 -1.64 4.41 -11.53
N THR A 23 -0.63 5.27 -11.51
CA THR A 23 0.55 5.11 -12.38
C THR A 23 1.75 4.54 -11.60
N PRO A 24 2.64 3.76 -12.23
CA PRO A 24 3.83 3.22 -11.57
C PRO A 24 4.72 4.31 -10.96
N GLY A 25 4.82 5.45 -11.64
CA GLY A 25 5.58 6.61 -11.17
C GLY A 25 4.95 7.25 -9.93
N TYR A 26 3.62 7.40 -9.90
CA TYR A 26 2.93 7.93 -8.72
C TYR A 26 3.04 6.97 -7.53
N LEU A 27 2.90 5.66 -7.77
CA LEU A 27 3.07 4.64 -6.74
C LEU A 27 4.48 4.68 -6.13
N TRP A 28 5.51 4.84 -6.97
CA TRP A 28 6.89 5.03 -6.48
C TRP A 28 7.06 6.32 -5.68
N GLN A 29 6.52 7.45 -6.16
CA GLN A 29 6.57 8.73 -5.43
C GLN A 29 5.96 8.60 -4.03
N VAL A 30 4.84 7.90 -3.90
CA VAL A 30 4.22 7.60 -2.60
C VAL A 30 5.12 6.71 -1.75
N ALA A 31 5.73 5.68 -2.34
CA ALA A 31 6.57 4.72 -1.62
C ALA A 31 7.84 5.36 -1.03
N VAL A 32 8.47 6.30 -1.75
CA VAL A 32 9.65 7.04 -1.27
C VAL A 32 9.29 8.33 -0.50
N ASN A 33 8.01 8.60 -0.26
CA ASN A 33 7.51 9.84 0.33
C ASN A 33 8.05 11.10 -0.41
N TRP A 34 8.10 11.05 -1.74
CA TRP A 34 8.67 12.09 -2.59
C TRP A 34 7.94 13.41 -2.36
N ARG A 35 8.66 14.42 -1.86
CA ARG A 35 8.10 15.74 -1.50
C ARG A 35 6.90 15.66 -0.54
N GLY A 36 6.90 14.68 0.37
CA GLY A 36 5.80 14.47 1.31
C GLY A 36 4.53 13.88 0.67
N ARG A 37 4.63 13.33 -0.55
CA ARG A 37 3.50 12.63 -1.18
C ARG A 37 3.18 11.36 -0.41
N LYS A 38 1.91 11.25 -0.01
CA LYS A 38 1.36 10.08 0.66
C LYS A 38 0.25 9.45 -0.16
N ALA A 39 -0.02 8.17 0.08
CA ALA A 39 -1.19 7.53 -0.49
C ALA A 39 -2.46 8.27 -0.02
N GLY A 40 -3.36 8.59 -0.95
CA GLY A 40 -4.72 8.97 -0.59
C GLY A 40 -5.41 7.85 0.20
N ILE A 41 -6.45 8.16 0.96
CA ILE A 41 -7.15 7.20 1.82
C ILE A 41 -7.65 6.00 1.00
N ASP A 42 -8.27 6.26 -0.16
CA ASP A 42 -8.77 5.20 -1.03
C ASP A 42 -7.65 4.42 -1.71
N LEU A 43 -6.57 5.08 -2.11
CA LEU A 43 -5.40 4.41 -2.66
C LEU A 43 -4.76 3.47 -1.63
N ALA A 44 -4.65 3.89 -0.36
CA ALA A 44 -4.13 3.04 0.70
C ALA A 44 -4.98 1.78 0.90
N LYS A 45 -6.31 1.90 0.85
CA LYS A 45 -7.23 0.74 0.90
C LYS A 45 -7.09 -0.17 -0.32
N ARG A 46 -6.93 0.40 -1.52
CA ARG A 46 -6.73 -0.37 -2.75
C ARG A 46 -5.41 -1.13 -2.73
N ILE A 47 -4.32 -0.51 -2.28
CA ILE A 47 -3.01 -1.16 -2.11
C ILE A 47 -3.13 -2.32 -1.12
N GLU A 48 -3.81 -2.13 0.02
CA GLU A 48 -4.01 -3.22 0.98
C GLU A 48 -4.77 -4.40 0.37
N LYS A 49 -5.84 -4.12 -0.38
CA LYS A 49 -6.60 -5.17 -1.07
C LYS A 49 -5.78 -5.86 -2.16
N ALA A 50 -5.06 -5.10 -2.98
CA ALA A 50 -4.28 -5.61 -4.11
C ALA A 50 -3.05 -6.42 -3.67
N THR A 51 -2.56 -6.20 -2.44
CA THR A 51 -1.42 -6.92 -1.86
C THR A 51 -1.84 -7.98 -0.85
N ASP A 52 -3.13 -8.30 -0.75
CA ASP A 52 -3.70 -9.24 0.23
C ASP A 52 -3.22 -8.97 1.68
N GLY A 53 -3.08 -7.69 2.00
CA GLY A 53 -2.62 -7.21 3.31
C GLY A 53 -1.12 -7.38 3.58
N ALA A 54 -0.29 -7.67 2.57
CA ALA A 54 1.17 -7.60 2.70
C ALA A 54 1.64 -6.17 2.99
N ILE A 55 1.01 -5.18 2.35
CA ILE A 55 1.12 -3.76 2.66
C ILE A 55 -0.22 -3.29 3.21
N THR A 56 -0.25 -2.78 4.45
CA THR A 56 -1.53 -2.34 5.05
C THR A 56 -1.69 -0.83 5.02
N ARG A 57 -2.93 -0.36 5.00
CA ARG A 57 -3.25 1.08 5.11
C ARG A 57 -2.72 1.72 6.39
N TYR A 58 -2.58 0.94 7.47
CA TYR A 58 -1.97 1.36 8.74
C TYR A 58 -0.48 1.65 8.58
N ASP A 59 0.22 0.84 7.77
CA ASP A 59 1.65 1.03 7.46
C ASP A 59 1.84 2.23 6.51
N LEU A 60 0.88 2.47 5.59
CA LEU A 60 0.94 3.58 4.61
C LEU A 60 0.54 4.94 5.19
N ARG A 61 -0.46 4.96 6.08
CA ARG A 61 -1.08 6.18 6.63
C ARG A 61 -1.42 5.99 8.11
N PRO A 62 -0.41 5.83 8.98
CA PRO A 62 -0.64 5.74 10.43
C PRO A 62 -1.29 7.01 10.98
N ASP A 63 -1.10 8.16 10.31
CA ASP A 63 -1.74 9.44 10.64
C ASP A 63 -3.26 9.44 10.46
N VAL A 64 -3.81 8.54 9.63
CA VAL A 64 -5.25 8.45 9.35
C VAL A 64 -5.89 7.24 10.00
N PHE A 65 -5.24 6.07 9.90
CA PHE A 65 -5.82 4.80 10.36
C PHE A 65 -5.38 4.40 11.76
N GLY A 66 -4.46 5.15 12.38
CA GLY A 66 -3.91 4.86 13.70
C GLY A 66 -2.99 3.64 13.70
N ALA A 67 -2.78 3.08 14.89
CA ALA A 67 -1.95 1.90 15.07
C ALA A 67 -2.58 0.68 14.36
N LYS A 68 -1.72 -0.13 13.74
CA LYS A 68 -2.12 -1.39 13.11
C LYS A 68 -2.73 -2.32 14.17
N PRO A 69 -3.99 -2.78 14.00
CA PRO A 69 -4.57 -3.71 14.94
C PRO A 69 -3.80 -5.04 14.89
N PRO A 70 -3.72 -5.78 16.02
CA PRO A 70 -3.15 -7.12 16.00
C PRO A 70 -3.96 -7.97 15.02
N ARG A 71 -3.28 -8.70 14.12
CA ARG A 71 -3.93 -9.64 13.20
C ARG A 71 -4.66 -10.70 14.03
N THR A 72 -5.95 -10.50 14.26
CA THR A 72 -6.83 -11.58 14.69
C THR A 72 -6.92 -12.54 13.51
N LYS A 73 -6.48 -13.78 13.70
CA LYS A 73 -6.65 -14.84 12.69
C LYS A 73 -8.16 -14.89 12.36
N ALA A 74 -8.53 -14.54 11.13
CA ALA A 74 -9.88 -14.73 10.65
C ALA A 74 -10.22 -16.22 10.84
N LYS A 75 -11.24 -16.49 11.65
CA LYS A 75 -11.80 -17.83 11.85
C LYS A 75 -12.23 -18.32 10.46
N ALA A 76 -11.59 -19.39 9.97
CA ALA A 76 -12.11 -20.14 8.84
C ALA A 76 -13.54 -20.59 9.19
N ALA A 77 -14.50 -20.20 8.37
CA ALA A 77 -15.87 -20.69 8.41
C ALA A 77 -16.06 -21.64 7.22
#